data_AF-A0A1Y4AFL0-F1
#
_entry.id   AF-A0A1Y4AFL0-F1
#
_cell.length_a   1.000
_cell.length_b   1.000
_cell.length_c   1.000
_cell.angle_alpha   90.00
_cell.angle_beta   90.00
_cell.angle_gamma   90.00
#
_symmetry.space_group_name_H-M   'P 1'
#
loop_
_entity.id
_entity.type
_entity.pdbx_description
1 polymer ?
#
loop_
_entity_poly.entity_id
_entity_poly.type
_entity_poly.pdbx_seq_one_letter_code
_entity_poly.pdbx_strand_id
1 'polypeptide(L)'
;MLLSLCCFTSCNDDENLDGPAPDVIWDIYPFGISIEVTDAEGNDLLNPETENSIANQGIKMIFRDKTYEKDSLVCEVLSRDYLPRFYGLQTFQTKDGRYLLIIGEFYGNRDYNNESIILDWNDGTPKDTITFSHKFWWENQEPESETIVRLNGVETDNPIHIIK
;
A
#
# COMPACT_ATOMS: atom_id res chain seq x y z
N MET A 1 -46.52 -6.05 -44.87
CA MET A 1 -45.17 -5.57 -45.18
C MET A 1 -45.22 -4.07 -45.39
N LEU A 2 -44.75 -3.29 -44.41
CA LEU A 2 -44.04 -2.00 -44.53
C LEU A 2 -43.85 -1.49 -43.09
N LEU A 3 -42.75 -1.91 -42.47
CA LEU A 3 -41.59 -1.08 -42.12
C LEU A 3 -41.90 -0.05 -41.01
N SER A 4 -41.81 -0.56 -39.78
CA SER A 4 -41.54 0.25 -38.60
C SER A 4 -40.06 0.64 -38.65
N LEU A 5 -39.75 1.93 -38.73
CA LEU A 5 -38.41 2.45 -38.50
C LEU A 5 -38.52 3.58 -37.47
N CYS A 6 -38.47 3.19 -36.20
CA CYS A 6 -38.33 4.14 -35.10
C CYS A 6 -36.89 4.65 -35.13
N CYS A 7 -36.70 5.91 -35.53
CA CYS A 7 -35.46 6.63 -35.29
C CYS A 7 -35.42 7.01 -33.80
N PHE A 8 -34.66 6.28 -32.99
CA PHE A 8 -34.18 6.78 -31.71
C PHE A 8 -32.77 7.32 -31.92
N THR A 9 -32.66 8.62 -32.22
CA THR A 9 -31.42 9.35 -32.00
C THR A 9 -31.47 9.85 -30.56
N SER A 10 -30.80 9.16 -29.64
CA SER A 10 -30.49 9.71 -28.33
C SER A 10 -29.01 10.07 -28.32
N CYS A 11 -28.68 11.24 -28.85
CA CYS A 11 -27.43 11.91 -28.53
C CYS A 11 -27.65 12.61 -27.18
N ASN A 12 -27.13 12.03 -26.11
CA ASN A 12 -26.84 12.77 -24.90
C ASN A 12 -25.31 12.91 -24.86
N ASP A 13 -24.81 14.11 -25.16
CA ASP A 13 -23.38 14.48 -25.12
C ASP A 13 -22.88 14.71 -23.67
N ASP A 14 -23.48 14.05 -22.70
CA ASP A 14 -22.98 13.99 -21.33
C ASP A 14 -22.59 12.54 -21.05
N GLU A 15 -21.50 12.10 -21.68
CA GLU A 15 -20.84 10.85 -21.27
C GLU A 15 -20.38 11.04 -19.83
N ASN A 16 -20.98 10.32 -18.88
CA ASN A 16 -20.38 10.14 -17.56
C ASN A 16 -19.00 9.50 -17.80
N LEU A 17 -17.94 10.31 -17.75
CA LEU A 17 -16.55 9.88 -17.83
C LEU A 17 -16.08 9.16 -16.53
N ASP A 18 -17.03 8.78 -15.67
CA ASP A 18 -16.83 7.97 -14.46
C ASP A 18 -16.53 6.52 -14.87
N GLY A 19 -15.30 6.27 -15.31
CA GLY A 19 -14.83 4.95 -15.69
C GLY A 19 -13.87 4.98 -16.87
N PRO A 20 -13.26 3.84 -17.20
CA PRO A 20 -12.39 3.75 -18.35
C PRO A 20 -13.17 3.90 -19.66
N ALA A 21 -12.47 4.24 -20.74
CA ALA A 21 -13.06 4.22 -22.08
C ALA A 21 -13.61 2.81 -22.40
N PRO A 22 -14.70 2.67 -23.20
CA PRO A 22 -15.44 1.41 -23.38
C PRO A 22 -14.63 0.17 -23.80
N ASP A 23 -13.47 0.36 -24.43
CA ASP A 23 -12.58 -0.71 -24.89
C ASP A 23 -11.19 -0.70 -24.22
N VAL A 24 -11.04 0.01 -23.09
CA VAL A 24 -9.79 0.10 -22.32
C VAL A 24 -9.92 -0.67 -21.01
N ILE A 25 -8.95 -1.55 -20.75
CA ILE A 25 -8.79 -2.22 -19.46
C ILE A 25 -7.49 -1.73 -18.84
N TRP A 26 -7.60 -1.12 -17.66
CA TRP A 26 -6.44 -0.64 -16.91
C TRP A 26 -5.91 -1.69 -15.94
N ASP A 27 -4.58 -1.81 -15.88
CA ASP A 27 -3.88 -2.55 -14.84
C ASP A 27 -3.53 -1.58 -13.72
N ILE A 28 -4.33 -1.59 -12.64
CA ILE A 28 -4.16 -0.65 -11.53
C ILE A 28 -3.11 -1.19 -10.57
N TYR A 29 -1.99 -0.47 -10.48
CA TYR A 29 -0.87 -0.88 -9.66
C TYR A 29 -1.26 -0.94 -8.17
N PRO A 30 -0.93 -2.02 -7.44
CA PRO A 30 -1.06 -2.04 -5.99
C PRO A 30 -0.17 -0.98 -5.34
N PHE A 31 -0.44 -0.66 -4.08
CA PHE A 31 0.47 0.15 -3.29
C PHE A 31 0.92 -0.57 -2.02
N GLY A 32 2.07 -0.15 -1.50
CA GLY A 32 2.61 -0.58 -0.23
C GLY A 32 3.13 0.62 0.56
N ILE A 33 3.29 0.43 1.86
CA ILE A 33 3.90 1.42 2.76
C ILE A 33 5.29 0.92 3.07
N SER A 34 6.30 1.71 2.70
CA SER A 34 7.71 1.41 2.95
C SER A 34 8.17 2.16 4.20
N ILE A 35 9.08 1.56 4.96
CA ILE A 35 9.59 2.13 6.21
C ILE A 35 11.11 1.96 6.23
N GLU A 36 11.80 3.08 6.40
CA GLU A 36 13.22 3.17 6.75
C GLU A 36 13.34 3.33 8.27
N VAL A 37 14.23 2.55 8.90
CA VAL A 37 14.53 2.72 10.33
C VAL A 37 16.02 2.97 10.48
N THR A 38 16.37 4.12 11.05
CA THR A 38 17.77 4.47 11.32
C THR A 38 17.99 4.86 12.76
N ASP A 39 19.24 4.89 13.18
CA ASP A 39 19.62 5.62 14.39
C ASP A 39 19.70 7.13 14.11
N ALA A 40 20.07 7.90 15.13
CA ALA A 40 20.25 9.35 15.06
C ALA A 40 21.42 9.79 14.15
N GLU A 41 22.36 8.89 13.83
CA GLU A 41 23.49 9.14 12.94
C GLU A 41 23.16 8.80 11.47
N GLY A 42 22.02 8.13 11.23
CA GLY A 42 21.54 7.70 9.93
C GLY A 42 21.98 6.28 9.54
N ASN A 43 22.50 5.49 10.49
CA ASN A 43 22.84 4.09 10.22
C ASN A 43 21.55 3.26 10.12
N ASP A 44 21.49 2.37 9.12
CA ASP A 44 20.34 1.50 8.86
C ASP A 44 20.21 0.43 9.95
N LEU A 45 19.18 0.53 10.80
CA LEU A 45 18.93 -0.40 11.89
C LEU A 45 18.19 -1.67 11.45
N LEU A 46 17.71 -1.74 10.21
CA LEU A 46 17.13 -2.94 9.60
C LEU A 46 18.18 -3.80 8.91
N ASN A 47 19.39 -3.28 8.67
CA ASN A 47 20.53 -4.07 8.26
C ASN A 47 21.04 -4.93 9.44
N PRO A 48 21.05 -6.27 9.33
CA PRO A 48 21.53 -7.14 10.41
C PRO A 48 22.99 -6.94 10.83
N GLU A 49 23.81 -6.35 9.95
CA GLU A 49 25.24 -6.13 10.19
C GLU A 49 25.54 -4.79 10.89
N THR A 50 24.53 -3.93 11.07
CA THR A 50 24.68 -2.65 11.79
C THR A 50 24.80 -2.90 13.30
N GLU A 51 25.68 -2.15 13.97
CA GLU A 51 25.77 -2.20 15.43
C GLU A 51 24.43 -1.79 16.06
N ASN A 52 23.95 -2.57 17.05
CA ASN A 52 22.63 -2.40 17.66
C ASN A 52 21.44 -2.54 16.69
N SER A 53 21.62 -3.25 15.58
CA SER A 53 20.55 -3.59 14.65
C SER A 53 19.33 -4.20 15.34
N ILE A 54 18.16 -3.79 14.89
CA ILE A 54 16.86 -4.31 15.34
C ILE A 54 16.29 -5.37 14.39
N ALA A 55 17.00 -5.70 13.30
CA ALA A 55 16.49 -6.53 12.20
C ALA A 55 15.93 -7.91 12.65
N ASN A 56 16.48 -8.46 13.72
CA ASN A 56 16.19 -9.82 14.20
C ASN A 56 15.47 -9.87 15.56
N GLN A 57 14.96 -8.74 16.07
CA GLN A 57 14.34 -8.69 17.40
C GLN A 57 12.87 -9.13 17.42
N GLY A 58 12.34 -9.66 16.31
CA GLY A 58 10.96 -10.17 16.25
C GLY A 58 9.91 -9.08 16.10
N ILE A 59 10.20 -8.05 15.29
CA ILE A 59 9.27 -6.96 14.95
C ILE A 59 7.95 -7.54 14.43
N LYS A 60 6.83 -6.94 14.86
CA LYS A 60 5.48 -7.35 14.47
C LYS A 60 4.67 -6.12 14.05
N MET A 61 3.66 -6.36 13.24
CA MET A 61 2.59 -5.38 13.08
C MET A 61 1.24 -5.95 13.52
N ILE A 62 0.37 -5.07 14.01
CA ILE A 62 -1.05 -5.37 14.21
C ILE A 62 -1.85 -4.56 13.20
N PHE A 63 -2.66 -5.26 12.41
CA PHE A 63 -3.55 -4.67 11.42
C PHE A 63 -4.91 -5.39 11.44
N ARG A 64 -6.00 -4.65 11.63
CA ARG A 64 -7.38 -5.19 11.72
C ARG A 64 -7.49 -6.39 12.67
N ASP A 65 -7.00 -6.20 13.89
CA ASP A 65 -6.98 -7.20 14.98
C ASP A 65 -6.16 -8.48 14.70
N LYS A 66 -5.38 -8.50 13.61
CA LYS A 66 -4.46 -9.59 13.29
C LYS A 66 -3.02 -9.16 13.51
N THR A 67 -2.25 -10.04 14.13
CA THR A 67 -0.81 -9.87 14.30
C THR A 67 -0.07 -10.56 13.16
N TYR A 68 0.86 -9.84 12.55
CA TYR A 68 1.75 -10.33 11.50
C TYR A 68 3.18 -10.20 11.99
N GLU A 69 3.89 -11.32 12.09
CA GLU A 69 5.32 -11.31 12.41
C GLU A 69 6.11 -10.96 11.15
N LYS A 70 7.17 -10.15 11.31
CA LYS A 70 8.05 -9.78 10.20
C LYS A 70 8.59 -11.03 9.50
N ASP A 71 8.54 -11.04 8.18
CA ASP A 71 9.00 -12.13 7.31
C ASP A 71 8.27 -13.47 7.50
N SER A 72 7.12 -13.47 8.19
CA SER A 72 6.29 -14.67 8.27
C SER A 72 5.70 -15.01 6.90
N LEU A 73 5.68 -16.31 6.58
CA LEU A 73 5.09 -16.81 5.34
C LEU A 73 3.58 -16.51 5.33
N VAL A 74 3.16 -15.67 4.39
CA VAL A 74 1.75 -15.55 4.04
C VAL A 74 1.45 -16.60 2.97
N CYS A 75 0.91 -17.74 3.39
CA CYS A 75 0.61 -18.87 2.53
C CYS A 75 -0.65 -18.60 1.69
N GLU A 76 -0.56 -18.38 0.38
CA GLU A 76 -1.71 -18.47 -0.54
C GLU A 76 -1.35 -18.89 -1.99
N VAL A 77 -2.36 -19.49 -2.64
CA VAL A 77 -2.35 -20.16 -3.96
C VAL A 77 -1.88 -19.22 -5.09
N LEU A 78 -1.09 -19.74 -6.03
CA LEU A 78 -0.64 -19.01 -7.21
C LEU A 78 -1.67 -19.16 -8.36
N SER A 79 -2.30 -18.05 -8.77
CA SER A 79 -2.91 -17.91 -10.11
C SER A 79 -1.90 -17.24 -11.05
N ARG A 80 -2.15 -17.29 -12.37
CA ARG A 80 -1.31 -16.65 -13.40
C ARG A 80 -1.47 -15.13 -13.47
N ASP A 81 -2.47 -14.58 -12.78
CA ASP A 81 -2.78 -13.16 -12.79
C ASP A 81 -2.11 -12.47 -11.60
N TYR A 82 -1.53 -11.28 -11.83
CA TYR A 82 -0.97 -10.45 -10.76
C TYR A 82 -2.11 -9.71 -10.06
N LEU A 83 -2.59 -10.28 -8.96
CA LEU A 83 -3.54 -9.64 -8.07
C LEU A 83 -2.79 -9.07 -6.85
N PRO A 84 -3.13 -7.86 -6.38
CA PRO A 84 -2.60 -7.34 -5.12
C PRO A 84 -2.76 -8.35 -3.99
N ARG A 85 -1.65 -8.68 -3.32
CA ARG A 85 -1.67 -9.63 -2.19
C ARG A 85 -1.14 -8.97 -0.94
N PHE A 86 -1.89 -9.11 0.14
CA PHE A 86 -1.44 -8.63 1.43
C PHE A 86 -0.46 -9.62 2.07
N TYR A 87 0.83 -9.31 1.96
CA TYR A 87 1.97 -10.06 2.49
C TYR A 87 2.29 -9.74 3.95
N GLY A 88 1.52 -8.88 4.60
CA GLY A 88 1.78 -8.52 5.99
C GLY A 88 2.95 -7.55 6.10
N LEU A 89 3.92 -7.88 6.96
CA LEU A 89 5.15 -7.10 7.21
C LEU A 89 6.36 -7.88 6.70
N GLN A 90 7.04 -7.36 5.68
CA GLN A 90 8.16 -8.04 5.02
C GLN A 90 9.40 -7.17 4.96
N THR A 91 10.58 -7.77 5.05
CA THR A 91 11.86 -7.11 4.81
C THR A 91 12.13 -7.07 3.32
N PHE A 92 12.61 -5.92 2.83
CA PHE A 92 13.08 -5.76 1.47
C PHE A 92 14.45 -5.10 1.47
N GLN A 93 15.38 -5.63 0.68
CA GLN A 93 16.67 -5.00 0.45
C GLN A 93 16.65 -4.30 -0.91
N THR A 94 16.92 -3.00 -0.91
CA THR A 94 17.04 -2.20 -2.12
C THR A 94 18.34 -2.56 -2.87
N LYS A 95 18.44 -2.14 -4.14
CA LYS A 95 19.62 -2.45 -4.99
C LYS A 95 20.92 -1.82 -4.47
N ASP A 96 20.81 -0.69 -3.77
CA ASP A 96 21.91 0.01 -3.10
C ASP A 96 22.25 -0.59 -1.72
N GLY A 97 21.52 -1.62 -1.27
CA GLY A 97 21.82 -2.40 -0.09
C GLY A 97 21.11 -1.94 1.19
N ARG A 98 20.27 -0.91 1.13
CA ARG A 98 19.44 -0.45 2.26
C ARG A 98 18.30 -1.43 2.53
N TYR A 99 18.00 -1.63 3.80
CA TYR A 99 16.92 -2.48 4.26
C TYR A 99 15.68 -1.64 4.59
N LEU A 100 14.52 -2.12 4.14
CA LEU A 100 13.21 -1.52 4.36
C LEU A 100 12.28 -2.55 4.98
N LEU A 101 11.32 -2.08 5.77
CA LEU A 101 10.09 -2.82 6.02
C LEU A 101 9.04 -2.40 4.99
N ILE A 102 8.34 -3.37 4.42
CA ILE A 102 7.24 -3.16 3.48
C ILE A 102 5.96 -3.73 4.09
N ILE A 103 4.92 -2.91 4.14
CA ILE A 103 3.58 -3.30 4.53
C ILE A 103 2.67 -3.26 3.30
N GLY A 104 1.91 -4.32 3.10
CA GLY A 104 1.02 -4.46 1.94
C GLY A 104 1.22 -5.80 1.26
N GLU A 105 0.89 -5.96 -0.01
CA GLU A 105 0.30 -4.95 -0.89
C GLU A 105 -1.18 -4.67 -0.58
N PHE A 106 -1.61 -3.45 -0.87
CA PHE A 106 -3.01 -3.02 -0.86
C PHE A 106 -3.50 -2.81 -2.29
N TYR A 107 -4.81 -2.91 -2.50
CA TYR A 107 -5.41 -2.71 -3.82
C TYR A 107 -5.39 -1.22 -4.19
N GLY A 108 -4.74 -0.82 -5.29
CA GLY A 108 -4.71 0.58 -5.73
C GLY A 108 -6.02 1.10 -6.35
N ASN A 109 -7.02 0.23 -6.54
CA ASN A 109 -8.33 0.59 -7.06
C ASN A 109 -9.44 0.55 -5.99
N ARG A 110 -9.07 0.64 -4.71
CA ARG A 110 -10.02 0.61 -3.59
C ARG A 110 -9.76 1.76 -2.65
N ASP A 111 -10.83 2.39 -2.18
CA ASP A 111 -10.71 3.39 -1.13
C ASP A 111 -10.41 2.74 0.23
N TYR A 112 -9.49 3.36 0.96
CA TYR A 112 -9.15 3.06 2.34
C TYR A 112 -9.28 4.34 3.16
N ASN A 113 -9.99 4.30 4.28
CA ASN A 113 -10.31 5.47 5.09
C ASN A 113 -9.73 5.34 6.49
N ASN A 114 -8.64 6.06 6.78
CA ASN A 114 -7.96 6.09 8.07
C ASN A 114 -7.70 4.69 8.67
N GLU A 115 -7.18 3.78 7.86
CA GLU A 115 -6.75 2.47 8.32
C GLU A 115 -5.52 2.60 9.22
N SER A 116 -5.50 1.85 10.33
CA SER A 116 -4.45 1.95 11.35
C SER A 116 -3.65 0.65 11.42
N ILE A 117 -2.33 0.79 11.40
CA ILE A 117 -1.34 -0.28 11.60
C ILE A 117 -0.50 0.08 12.81
N ILE A 118 -0.34 -0.84 13.75
CA ILE A 118 0.50 -0.66 14.93
C ILE A 118 1.78 -1.46 14.73
N LEU A 119 2.94 -0.81 14.81
CA LEU A 119 4.25 -1.45 14.81
C LEU A 119 4.69 -1.75 16.24
N ASP A 120 4.85 -3.03 16.53
CA ASP A 120 5.47 -3.51 17.75
C ASP A 120 6.92 -3.88 17.47
N TRP A 121 7.84 -3.05 17.94
CA TRP A 121 9.27 -3.27 17.76
C TRP A 121 9.78 -4.48 18.53
N ASN A 122 9.04 -4.97 19.53
CA ASN A 122 9.43 -6.09 20.38
C ASN A 122 10.75 -5.86 21.16
N ASP A 123 11.09 -4.60 21.44
CA ASP A 123 12.25 -4.17 22.25
C ASP A 123 11.86 -3.48 23.56
N GLY A 124 10.55 -3.38 23.86
CA GLY A 124 10.02 -2.70 25.04
C GLY A 124 9.86 -1.19 24.89
N THR A 125 10.26 -0.59 23.77
CA THR A 125 9.97 0.80 23.44
C THR A 125 8.48 0.99 23.08
N PRO A 126 7.96 2.22 23.14
CA PRO A 126 6.60 2.51 22.67
C PRO A 126 6.38 2.02 21.24
N LYS A 127 5.16 1.54 20.97
CA LYS A 127 4.73 1.14 19.64
C LYS A 127 4.49 2.38 18.78
N ASP A 128 4.84 2.30 17.50
CA ASP A 128 4.48 3.32 16.52
C ASP A 128 3.15 2.99 15.87
N THR A 129 2.39 4.02 15.50
CA THR A 129 1.14 3.88 14.76
C THR A 129 1.27 4.53 13.40
N ILE A 130 1.09 3.74 12.35
CA ILE A 130 0.96 4.22 10.98
C ILE A 130 -0.54 4.28 10.66
N THR A 131 -1.03 5.44 10.26
CA THR A 131 -2.38 5.59 9.72
C THR A 131 -2.28 5.93 8.24
N PHE A 132 -3.09 5.31 7.38
CA PHE A 132 -3.14 5.66 5.97
C PHE A 132 -4.57 5.82 5.47
N SER A 133 -4.72 6.66 4.46
CA SER A 133 -5.91 6.74 3.61
C SER A 133 -5.49 6.64 2.16
N HIS A 134 -6.30 5.99 1.34
CA HIS A 134 -6.09 5.90 -0.09
C HIS A 134 -7.42 6.17 -0.78
N LYS A 135 -7.39 6.95 -1.85
CA LYS A 135 -8.54 7.22 -2.72
C LYS A 135 -8.20 6.87 -4.14
N PHE A 136 -9.17 6.28 -4.83
CA PHE A 136 -9.11 5.99 -6.24
C PHE A 136 -10.30 6.65 -6.97
N TRP A 137 -10.04 7.30 -8.09
CA TRP A 137 -11.09 7.88 -8.93
C TRP A 137 -10.73 7.82 -10.41
N TRP A 138 -11.71 8.10 -11.26
CA TRP A 138 -11.50 8.27 -12.69
C TRP A 138 -11.53 9.76 -13.01
N GLU A 139 -10.55 10.25 -13.75
CA GLU A 139 -10.52 11.60 -14.30
C GLU A 139 -10.18 11.51 -15.78
N ASN A 140 -11.06 12.02 -16.65
CA ASN A 140 -10.89 11.91 -18.11
C ASN A 140 -10.65 10.48 -18.61
N GLN A 141 -11.32 9.48 -18.02
CA GLN A 141 -11.17 8.04 -18.32
C GLN A 141 -9.79 7.44 -17.99
N GLU A 142 -8.95 8.20 -17.27
CA GLU A 142 -7.67 7.75 -16.72
C GLU A 142 -7.82 7.47 -15.21
N PRO A 143 -7.14 6.44 -14.69
CA PRO A 143 -7.18 6.11 -13.28
C PRO A 143 -6.28 7.04 -12.49
N GLU A 144 -6.85 7.67 -11.48
CA GLU A 144 -6.14 8.54 -10.56
C GLU A 144 -6.21 7.97 -9.14
N SER A 145 -5.16 8.23 -8.36
CA SER A 145 -5.14 7.82 -6.96
C SER A 145 -4.26 8.71 -6.09
N GLU A 146 -4.60 8.77 -4.81
CA GLU A 146 -3.83 9.48 -3.81
C GLU A 146 -3.72 8.63 -2.56
N THR A 147 -2.52 8.53 -1.99
CA THR A 147 -2.27 7.87 -0.71
C THR A 147 -1.66 8.86 0.27
N ILE A 148 -2.31 9.04 1.43
CA ILE A 148 -1.81 9.87 2.52
C ILE A 148 -1.43 8.96 3.68
N VAL A 149 -0.22 9.14 4.22
CA VAL A 149 0.33 8.34 5.30
C VAL A 149 0.69 9.24 6.49
N ARG A 150 0.44 8.76 7.70
CA ARG A 150 0.77 9.45 8.95
C ARG A 150 1.52 8.52 9.89
N LEU A 151 2.62 8.98 10.46
CA LEU A 151 3.33 8.33 11.57
C LEU A 151 2.95 9.04 12.87
N ASN A 152 2.39 8.30 13.83
CA ASN A 152 1.99 8.80 15.14
C ASN A 152 1.10 10.06 15.07
N GLY A 153 0.22 10.11 14.06
CA GLY A 153 -0.71 11.22 13.83
C GLY A 153 -0.15 12.39 13.02
N VAL A 154 1.14 12.37 12.67
CA VAL A 154 1.79 13.39 11.83
C VAL A 154 1.95 12.88 10.41
N GLU A 155 1.52 13.67 9.43
CA GLU A 155 1.69 13.34 8.01
C GLU A 155 3.16 13.22 7.62
N THR A 156 3.46 12.24 6.77
CA THR A 156 4.82 11.85 6.39
C THR A 156 4.85 11.33 4.96
N ASP A 157 6.04 11.29 4.39
CA ASP A 157 6.30 10.66 3.10
C ASP A 157 6.23 9.12 3.15
N ASN A 158 6.23 8.51 1.97
CA ASN A 158 6.46 7.08 1.75
C ASN A 158 7.71 6.94 0.85
N PRO A 159 8.83 6.40 1.34
CA PRO A 159 9.02 5.69 2.60
C PRO A 159 8.89 6.56 3.85
N ILE A 160 8.31 5.99 4.92
CA ILE A 160 8.29 6.59 6.25
C ILE A 160 9.68 6.46 6.85
N HIS A 161 10.24 7.55 7.40
CA HIS A 161 11.50 7.50 8.12
C HIS A 161 11.27 7.51 9.63
N ILE A 162 11.71 6.45 10.31
CA ILE A 162 11.64 6.30 11.76
C ILE A 162 13.06 6.34 12.32
N ILE A 163 13.28 7.18 13.34
CA ILE A 163 14.54 7.26 14.07
C ILE A 163 14.35 6.55 15.42
N LYS A 164 15.22 5.59 15.74
CA LYS A 164 15.26 4.89 17.04
C LYS A 164 16.57 5.11 17.79
#